data_AF-A0A0G1QN26-F1
#
_entry.id   AF-A0A0G1QN26-F1
#
_cell.length_a   1.000
_cell.length_b   1.000
_cell.length_c   1.000
_cell.angle_alpha   90.00
_cell.angle_beta   90.00
_cell.angle_gamma   90.00
#
_symmetry.space_group_name_H-M   'P 1'
#
loop_
_entity.id
_entity.type
_entity.pdbx_description
1 polymer ?
#
loop_
_entity_poly.entity_id
_entity_poly.type
_entity_poly.pdbx_seq_one_letter_code
_entity_poly.pdbx_strand_id
1 'polypeptide(L)'
;MIVRTRIAPSPTGIAHLGTAYTAMRNLAIARQNGGQFIIRIEDTDRARFVEGAVDVIFDALQWLGLAHDEGPDIGGPHAPYTQSERLSIYTQHAQELVAKDQAYYCFCTKERLEQVRTQALAKKELPRYDRHCRALLESEVQQKLSEQVPHVIRLKVPTEGVTICHDLIRGDIEFQNSGIDDQVILKSDGYPTYHLGVVVDDHLMQITHIIRGEEWLSSSPKHILLYQAFGWPLPIFAHLPIIRN
;
A
#
# COMPACT_ATOMS: atom_id res chain seq x y z
N MET A 1 -19.03 14.96 6.07
CA MET A 1 -18.18 14.03 5.29
C MET A 1 -18.83 12.66 5.38
N ILE A 2 -19.05 11.97 4.26
CA ILE A 2 -19.66 10.62 4.27
C ILE A 2 -18.60 9.62 4.74
N VAL A 3 -18.96 8.69 5.63
CA VAL A 3 -18.04 7.61 6.03
C VAL A 3 -17.87 6.64 4.87
N ARG A 4 -16.63 6.34 4.49
CA ARG A 4 -16.30 5.39 3.41
C ARG A 4 -15.24 4.43 3.93
N THR A 5 -15.58 3.15 3.93
CA THR A 5 -14.72 2.05 4.39
C THR A 5 -14.49 1.08 3.24
N ARG A 6 -13.46 0.21 3.34
CA ARG A 6 -13.21 -0.80 2.31
C ARG A 6 -12.61 -2.08 2.85
N ILE A 7 -12.95 -3.19 2.22
CA ILE A 7 -12.04 -4.33 2.18
C ILE A 7 -11.22 -4.30 0.90
N ALA A 8 -9.97 -4.74 1.03
CA ALA A 8 -9.01 -4.70 -0.06
C ALA A 8 -8.28 -6.05 -0.19
N PRO A 9 -8.99 -7.15 -0.51
CA PRO A 9 -8.38 -8.46 -0.56
C PRO A 9 -7.45 -8.62 -1.79
N SER A 10 -6.32 -9.29 -1.58
CA SER A 10 -5.47 -9.77 -2.67
C SER A 10 -5.92 -11.18 -3.11
N PRO A 11 -6.05 -11.46 -4.41
CA PRO A 11 -6.47 -12.76 -4.92
C PRO A 11 -5.32 -13.77 -4.91
N THR A 12 -4.76 -14.03 -3.73
CA THR A 12 -3.59 -14.91 -3.54
C THR A 12 -3.92 -16.22 -2.83
N GLY A 13 -5.20 -16.50 -2.62
CA GLY A 13 -5.68 -17.68 -1.90
C GLY A 13 -7.13 -17.54 -1.42
N ILE A 14 -7.55 -18.48 -0.58
CA ILE A 14 -8.91 -18.55 -0.05
C ILE A 14 -9.12 -17.48 1.02
N ALA A 15 -10.27 -16.81 1.02
CA ALA A 15 -10.64 -15.87 2.08
C ALA A 15 -10.64 -16.58 3.45
N HIS A 16 -9.76 -16.13 4.35
CA HIS A 16 -9.70 -16.65 5.71
C HIS A 16 -10.68 -15.91 6.64
N LEU A 17 -10.94 -16.48 7.83
CA LEU A 17 -11.83 -15.90 8.84
C LEU A 17 -11.51 -14.43 9.18
N GLY A 18 -10.23 -14.04 9.16
CA GLY A 18 -9.81 -12.65 9.37
C GLY A 18 -10.34 -11.67 8.32
N THR A 19 -10.47 -12.09 7.06
CA THR A 19 -11.03 -11.27 5.98
C THR A 19 -12.53 -11.03 6.22
N ALA A 20 -13.27 -12.08 6.54
CA ALA A 20 -14.69 -11.98 6.88
C ALA A 20 -14.92 -11.08 8.11
N TYR A 21 -14.10 -11.25 9.16
CA TYR A 21 -14.16 -10.39 10.35
C TYR A 21 -13.90 -8.92 10.03
N THR A 22 -12.89 -8.64 9.22
CA THR A 22 -12.57 -7.27 8.78
C THR A 22 -13.68 -6.69 7.92
N ALA A 23 -14.28 -7.47 7.01
CA ALA A 23 -15.40 -7.07 6.18
C ALA A 23 -16.63 -6.69 7.03
N MET A 24 -17.00 -7.54 7.99
CA MET A 24 -18.10 -7.26 8.92
C MET A 24 -17.89 -5.96 9.70
N ARG A 25 -16.66 -5.68 10.18
CA ARG A 25 -16.36 -4.44 10.89
C ARG A 25 -16.44 -3.21 9.98
N ASN A 26 -15.88 -3.29 8.78
CA ASN A 26 -15.94 -2.18 7.82
C ASN A 26 -17.38 -1.87 7.41
N LEU A 27 -18.18 -2.90 7.12
CA LEU A 27 -19.60 -2.76 6.78
C LEU A 27 -20.39 -2.16 7.95
N ALA A 28 -20.21 -2.68 9.18
CA ALA A 28 -20.91 -2.16 10.35
C ALA A 28 -20.63 -0.68 10.58
N ILE A 29 -19.37 -0.25 10.49
CA ILE A 29 -18.99 1.16 10.65
C ILE A 29 -19.58 2.03 9.53
N ALA A 30 -19.55 1.56 8.28
CA ALA A 30 -20.21 2.27 7.19
C ALA A 30 -21.71 2.43 7.47
N ARG A 31 -22.42 1.33 7.74
CA ARG A 31 -23.88 1.33 7.92
C ARG A 31 -24.32 2.13 9.14
N GLN A 32 -23.64 2.01 10.28
CA GLN A 32 -23.95 2.77 11.50
C GLN A 32 -23.87 4.28 11.28
N ASN A 33 -23.04 4.73 10.34
CA ASN A 33 -22.82 6.15 10.04
C ASN A 33 -23.50 6.60 8.73
N GLY A 34 -24.41 5.80 8.16
CA GLY A 34 -25.04 6.12 6.87
C GLY A 34 -24.03 6.27 5.71
N GLY A 35 -22.91 5.58 5.82
CA GLY A 35 -21.79 5.60 4.89
C GLY A 35 -21.80 4.45 3.88
N GLN A 36 -20.69 4.34 3.15
CA GLN A 36 -20.51 3.38 2.07
C GLN A 36 -19.39 2.36 2.38
N PHE A 37 -19.63 1.12 1.96
CA PHE A 37 -18.72 0.00 2.07
C PHE A 37 -18.26 -0.44 0.68
N ILE A 38 -16.95 -0.40 0.44
CA ILE A 38 -16.34 -0.63 -0.87
C ILE A 38 -15.54 -1.94 -0.89
N ILE A 39 -15.52 -2.62 -2.03
CA ILE A 39 -14.60 -3.72 -2.33
C ILE A 39 -13.59 -3.27 -3.39
N ARG A 40 -12.30 -3.44 -3.09
CA ARG A 40 -11.21 -3.20 -4.05
C ARG A 40 -10.32 -4.43 -4.15
N ILE A 41 -10.02 -4.88 -5.37
CA ILE A 41 -9.14 -6.05 -5.59
C ILE A 41 -7.69 -5.61 -5.72
N GLU A 42 -6.83 -6.11 -4.85
CA GLU A 42 -5.39 -5.77 -4.81
C GLU A 42 -4.54 -6.89 -5.46
N ASP A 43 -4.60 -6.96 -6.79
CA ASP A 43 -3.97 -8.01 -7.62
C ASP A 43 -2.61 -7.61 -8.22
N THR A 44 -1.90 -6.69 -7.57
CA THR A 44 -0.63 -6.13 -8.05
C THR A 44 0.56 -7.08 -7.92
N ASP A 45 0.44 -8.11 -7.08
CA ASP A 45 1.39 -9.21 -6.98
C ASP A 45 1.03 -10.36 -7.92
N ARG A 46 1.40 -10.20 -9.19
CA ARG A 46 1.12 -11.17 -10.25
C ARG A 46 1.73 -12.55 -10.01
N ALA A 47 2.80 -12.66 -9.22
CA ALA A 47 3.46 -13.94 -8.95
C ALA A 47 2.65 -14.82 -7.97
N ARG A 48 1.82 -14.19 -7.13
CA ARG A 48 0.94 -14.89 -6.17
C ARG A 48 -0.53 -14.92 -6.61
N PHE A 49 -0.85 -14.41 -7.80
CA PHE A 49 -2.21 -14.39 -8.30
C PHE A 49 -2.77 -15.80 -8.50
N VAL A 50 -3.97 -16.07 -7.98
CA VAL A 50 -4.69 -17.33 -8.13
C VAL A 50 -5.97 -17.06 -8.92
N GLU A 51 -6.09 -17.70 -10.08
CA GLU A 51 -7.30 -17.64 -10.90
C GLU A 51 -8.51 -18.18 -10.13
N GLY A 52 -9.66 -17.52 -10.24
CA GLY A 52 -10.88 -17.85 -9.50
C GLY A 52 -10.89 -17.42 -8.02
N ALA A 53 -9.77 -16.93 -7.45
CA ALA A 53 -9.75 -16.48 -6.06
C ALA A 53 -10.66 -15.27 -5.80
N VAL A 54 -10.83 -14.40 -6.81
CA VAL A 54 -11.76 -13.27 -6.75
C VAL A 54 -13.20 -13.76 -6.58
N ASP A 55 -13.62 -14.74 -7.38
CA ASP A 55 -14.99 -15.29 -7.32
C ASP A 55 -15.26 -15.92 -5.94
N VAL A 56 -14.31 -16.69 -5.40
CA VAL A 56 -14.40 -17.27 -4.05
C VAL A 56 -14.58 -16.20 -2.96
N ILE A 57 -13.93 -15.05 -3.11
CA ILE A 57 -14.10 -13.92 -2.18
C ILE A 57 -15.54 -13.38 -2.28
N PHE A 58 -16.06 -13.14 -3.48
CA PHE A 58 -17.42 -12.64 -3.67
C PHE A 58 -18.49 -13.62 -3.19
N ASP A 59 -18.34 -14.91 -3.48
CA ASP A 59 -19.23 -15.97 -3.00
C ASP A 59 -19.30 -16.00 -1.47
N ALA A 60 -18.15 -15.87 -0.80
CA ALA A 60 -18.08 -15.83 0.66
C ALA A 60 -18.77 -14.59 1.24
N LEU A 61 -18.55 -13.41 0.65
CA LEU A 61 -19.19 -12.17 1.09
C LEU A 61 -20.70 -12.21 0.87
N GLN A 62 -21.16 -12.76 -0.26
CA GLN A 62 -22.57 -12.95 -0.56
C GLN A 62 -23.21 -13.93 0.43
N TRP A 63 -22.57 -15.08 0.70
CA TRP A 63 -23.05 -16.07 1.66
C TRP A 63 -23.19 -15.48 3.07
N LEU A 64 -22.28 -14.60 3.48
CA LEU A 64 -22.33 -13.87 4.76
C LEU A 64 -23.33 -12.69 4.76
N GLY A 65 -23.94 -12.34 3.62
CA GLY A 65 -24.84 -11.19 3.50
C GLY A 65 -24.15 -9.83 3.60
N LEU A 66 -22.87 -9.74 3.25
CA LEU A 66 -22.07 -8.52 3.35
C LEU A 66 -22.13 -7.69 2.06
N ALA A 67 -23.28 -7.04 1.84
CA ALA A 67 -23.49 -6.21 0.65
C ALA A 67 -22.65 -4.92 0.66
N HIS A 68 -21.85 -4.74 -0.40
CA HIS A 68 -21.08 -3.54 -0.70
C HIS A 68 -21.84 -2.58 -1.62
N ASP A 69 -21.44 -1.31 -1.59
CA ASP A 69 -22.06 -0.22 -2.36
C ASP A 69 -21.26 0.11 -3.64
N GLU A 70 -19.98 -0.25 -3.66
CA GLU A 70 -19.08 -0.09 -4.79
C GLU A 70 -18.10 -1.26 -4.87
N GLY A 71 -17.82 -1.73 -6.09
CA GLY A 71 -16.94 -2.88 -6.31
C GLY A 71 -16.74 -3.20 -7.79
N PRO A 72 -15.86 -4.14 -8.13
CA PRO A 72 -15.60 -4.53 -9.52
C PRO A 72 -16.81 -5.18 -10.22
N ASP A 73 -17.72 -5.78 -9.47
CA ASP A 73 -18.93 -6.48 -9.92
C ASP A 73 -20.12 -5.54 -10.16
N ILE A 74 -20.32 -4.52 -9.30
CA ILE A 74 -21.44 -3.58 -9.38
C ILE A 74 -21.04 -2.18 -9.89
N GLY A 75 -19.75 -1.93 -10.04
CA GLY A 75 -19.21 -0.63 -10.44
C GLY A 75 -19.28 0.41 -9.32
N GLY A 76 -19.23 1.68 -9.73
CA GLY A 76 -19.24 2.83 -8.84
C GLY A 76 -18.46 4.02 -9.42
N PRO A 77 -18.55 5.21 -8.80
CA PRO A 77 -17.97 6.44 -9.33
C PRO A 77 -16.44 6.46 -9.36
N HIS A 78 -15.77 5.55 -8.64
CA HIS A 78 -14.31 5.49 -8.55
C HIS A 78 -13.70 4.30 -9.31
N ALA A 79 -14.48 3.65 -10.18
CA ALA A 79 -14.01 2.59 -11.04
C ALA A 79 -12.76 3.02 -11.85
N PRO A 80 -11.84 2.08 -12.18
CA PRO A 80 -11.89 0.66 -11.87
C PRO A 80 -11.64 0.33 -10.38
N TYR A 81 -12.19 -0.79 -9.89
CA TYR A 81 -11.98 -1.29 -8.51
C TYR A 81 -10.96 -2.44 -8.44
N THR A 82 -10.28 -2.74 -9.54
CA THR A 82 -9.19 -3.71 -9.63
C THR A 82 -7.87 -2.97 -9.87
N GLN A 83 -6.83 -3.23 -9.07
CA GLN A 83 -5.61 -2.45 -9.14
C GLN A 83 -4.82 -2.64 -10.45
N SER A 84 -4.81 -3.84 -11.04
CA SER A 84 -4.15 -4.07 -12.33
C SER A 84 -4.76 -3.27 -13.49
N GLU A 85 -5.98 -2.75 -13.35
CA GLU A 85 -6.64 -1.88 -14.33
C GLU A 85 -6.30 -0.38 -14.13
N ARG A 86 -5.48 -0.06 -13.13
CA ARG A 86 -5.20 1.31 -12.67
C ARG A 86 -3.72 1.70 -12.80
N LEU A 87 -2.92 0.96 -13.57
CA LEU A 87 -1.46 1.10 -13.62
C LEU A 87 -0.96 2.50 -14.00
N SER A 88 -1.65 3.17 -14.93
CA SER A 88 -1.32 4.53 -15.36
C SER A 88 -1.46 5.54 -14.21
N ILE A 89 -2.47 5.37 -13.36
CA ILE A 89 -2.72 6.21 -12.18
C ILE A 89 -1.53 6.12 -11.24
N TYR A 90 -1.07 4.91 -10.89
CA TYR A 90 0.06 4.77 -9.96
C TYR A 90 1.37 5.28 -10.56
N THR A 91 1.59 5.06 -11.86
CA THR A 91 2.78 5.56 -12.55
C THR A 91 2.84 7.08 -12.47
N GLN A 92 1.73 7.76 -12.75
CA GLN A 92 1.63 9.22 -12.64
C GLN A 92 1.92 9.71 -11.21
N HIS A 93 1.32 9.09 -10.19
CA HIS A 93 1.53 9.49 -8.79
C HIS A 93 2.96 9.20 -8.30
N ALA A 94 3.57 8.10 -8.75
CA ALA A 94 4.97 7.82 -8.43
C ALA A 94 5.92 8.88 -9.04
N GLN A 95 5.67 9.28 -10.29
CA GLN A 95 6.43 10.35 -10.96
C GLN A 95 6.20 11.72 -10.30
N GLU A 96 4.97 12.01 -9.84
CA GLU A 96 4.67 13.19 -9.05
C GLU A 96 5.52 13.25 -7.77
N LEU A 97 5.64 12.14 -7.04
CA LEU A 97 6.49 12.07 -5.85
C LEU A 97 7.97 12.30 -6.18
N VAL A 98 8.45 11.82 -7.34
CA VAL A 98 9.81 12.11 -7.80
C VAL A 98 9.98 13.61 -8.09
N ALA A 99 9.04 14.23 -8.79
CA ALA A 99 9.06 15.66 -9.09
C ALA A 99 9.02 16.54 -7.83
N LYS A 100 8.39 16.05 -6.74
CA LYS A 100 8.35 16.70 -5.42
C LYS A 100 9.55 16.40 -4.52
N ASP A 101 10.57 15.70 -5.01
CA ASP A 101 11.72 15.21 -4.23
C ASP A 101 11.31 14.33 -3.02
N GLN A 102 10.16 13.67 -3.11
CA GLN A 102 9.65 12.73 -2.10
C GLN A 102 9.89 11.27 -2.46
N ALA A 103 10.30 11.01 -3.70
CA ALA A 103 10.71 9.70 -4.19
C ALA A 103 11.90 9.86 -5.15
N TYR A 104 12.57 8.75 -5.48
CA TYR A 104 13.70 8.77 -6.41
C TYR A 104 13.81 7.47 -7.20
N TYR A 105 14.41 7.57 -8.38
CA TYR A 105 14.73 6.43 -9.22
C TYR A 105 15.91 5.62 -8.64
N CYS A 106 15.77 4.30 -8.62
CA CYS A 106 16.80 3.37 -8.21
C CYS A 106 17.11 2.40 -9.34
N PHE A 107 18.36 2.40 -9.79
CA PHE A 107 18.88 1.56 -10.88
C PHE A 107 19.71 0.37 -10.37
N CYS A 108 19.64 0.07 -9.06
CA CYS A 108 20.36 -1.05 -8.47
C CYS A 108 19.86 -2.39 -9.03
N THR A 109 20.78 -3.25 -9.45
CA THR A 109 20.45 -4.61 -9.89
C THR A 109 20.11 -5.51 -8.71
N LYS A 110 19.44 -6.64 -8.97
CA LYS A 110 19.10 -7.63 -7.94
C LYS A 110 20.36 -8.21 -7.30
N GLU A 111 21.40 -8.44 -8.08
CA GLU A 111 22.69 -8.98 -7.63
C GLU A 111 23.35 -8.04 -6.62
N ARG A 112 23.33 -6.72 -6.90
CA ARG A 112 23.83 -5.71 -5.96
C ARG A 112 23.04 -5.71 -4.65
N LEU A 113 21.71 -5.75 -4.74
CA LEU A 113 20.84 -5.75 -3.55
C LEU A 113 21.08 -6.99 -2.68
N GLU A 114 21.34 -8.14 -3.29
CA GLU A 114 21.67 -9.36 -2.55
C GLU A 114 23.03 -9.25 -1.86
N GLN A 115 24.04 -8.65 -2.51
CA GLN A 115 25.34 -8.38 -1.88
C GLN A 115 25.21 -7.45 -0.66
N VAL A 116 24.45 -6.35 -0.79
CA VAL A 116 24.17 -5.43 0.32
C VAL A 116 23.50 -6.17 1.48
N ARG A 117 22.52 -7.03 1.17
CA ARG A 117 21.85 -7.87 2.17
C ARG A 117 22.82 -8.81 2.87
N THR A 118 23.66 -9.55 2.14
CA THR A 118 24.65 -10.46 2.71
C THR A 118 25.65 -9.73 3.62
N GLN A 119 26.11 -8.55 3.21
CA GLN A 119 27.03 -7.73 4.00
C GLN A 119 26.39 -7.23 5.31
N ALA A 120 25.13 -6.79 5.28
CA ALA A 120 24.42 -6.39 6.49
C ALA A 120 24.25 -7.56 7.47
N LEU A 121 23.86 -8.74 6.96
CA LEU A 121 23.73 -9.96 7.76
C LEU A 121 25.06 -10.39 8.38
N ALA A 122 26.17 -10.31 7.63
CA ALA A 122 27.51 -10.62 8.14
C ALA A 122 27.92 -9.68 9.30
N LYS A 123 27.43 -8.43 9.29
CA LYS A 123 27.62 -7.44 10.36
C LYS A 123 26.60 -7.55 11.49
N LYS A 124 25.64 -8.48 11.42
CA LYS A 124 24.48 -8.60 12.33
C LYS A 124 23.60 -7.34 12.37
N GLU A 125 23.59 -6.60 11.28
CA GLU A 125 22.72 -5.43 11.09
C GLU A 125 21.41 -5.86 10.42
N LEU A 126 20.34 -5.09 10.62
CA LEU A 126 19.08 -5.29 9.91
C LEU A 126 19.29 -5.00 8.41
N PRO A 127 19.00 -5.96 7.51
CA PRO A 127 19.10 -5.72 6.08
C PRO A 127 18.12 -4.65 5.64
N ARG A 128 18.64 -3.60 5.00
CA ARG A 128 17.87 -2.49 4.45
C ARG A 128 18.52 -1.99 3.17
N TYR A 129 17.78 -1.24 2.36
CA TYR A 129 18.38 -0.58 1.22
C TYR A 129 19.37 0.48 1.70
N ASP A 130 20.55 0.51 1.08
CA ASP A 130 21.66 1.38 1.48
C ASP A 130 21.53 2.81 0.91
N ARG A 131 20.38 3.13 0.32
CA ARG A 131 20.06 4.45 -0.24
C ARG A 131 21.03 4.88 -1.34
N HIS A 132 21.67 3.93 -2.01
CA HIS A 132 22.72 4.19 -3.00
C HIS A 132 22.32 5.16 -4.11
N CYS A 133 21.09 5.04 -4.64
CA CYS A 133 20.60 5.89 -5.71
C CYS A 133 19.97 7.20 -5.23
N ARG A 134 19.94 7.48 -3.92
CA ARG A 134 19.21 8.62 -3.34
C ARG A 134 19.83 9.99 -3.67
N ALA A 135 21.12 10.01 -3.98
CA ALA A 135 21.89 11.22 -4.27
C ALA A 135 22.43 11.27 -5.72
N LEU A 136 21.85 10.48 -6.63
CA LEU A 136 22.19 10.58 -8.06
C LEU A 136 21.85 11.98 -8.58
N LEU A 137 22.72 12.51 -9.43
CA LEU A 137 22.45 13.79 -10.09
C LEU A 137 21.32 13.64 -11.10
N GLU A 138 20.53 14.69 -11.28
CA GLU A 138 19.43 14.69 -12.26
C GLU A 138 19.93 14.32 -13.66
N SER A 139 21.10 14.81 -14.07
CA SER A 139 21.72 14.46 -15.36
C SER A 139 22.02 12.96 -15.50
N GLU A 140 22.49 12.30 -14.43
CA GLU A 140 22.76 10.86 -14.43
C GLU A 140 21.46 10.06 -14.49
N VAL A 141 20.42 10.51 -13.79
CA VAL A 141 19.09 9.90 -13.83
C VAL A 141 18.52 9.99 -15.25
N GLN A 142 18.54 11.19 -15.87
CA GLN A 142 18.02 11.39 -17.23
C GLN A 142 18.78 10.56 -18.26
N GLN A 143 20.11 10.48 -18.15
CA GLN A 143 20.91 9.62 -19.01
C GLN A 143 20.45 8.15 -18.90
N LYS A 144 20.38 7.61 -17.68
CA LYS A 144 19.97 6.21 -17.45
C LYS A 144 18.55 5.92 -17.92
N LEU A 145 17.62 6.87 -17.77
CA LEU A 145 16.26 6.75 -18.29
C LEU A 145 16.24 6.74 -19.82
N SER A 146 17.05 7.58 -20.47
CA SER A 146 17.18 7.61 -21.95
C SER A 146 17.78 6.32 -22.52
N GLU A 147 18.69 5.69 -21.75
CA GLU A 147 19.30 4.40 -22.05
C GLU A 147 18.38 3.21 -21.71
N GLN A 148 17.17 3.47 -21.21
CA GLN A 148 16.17 2.46 -20.81
C GLN A 148 16.71 1.47 -19.77
N VAL A 149 17.60 1.93 -18.88
CA VAL A 149 18.11 1.09 -17.78
C VAL A 149 16.95 0.69 -16.87
N PRO A 150 16.78 -0.61 -16.57
CA PRO A 150 15.74 -1.08 -15.66
C PRO A 150 15.85 -0.38 -14.30
N HIS A 151 14.72 0.11 -13.80
CA HIS A 151 14.67 0.91 -12.59
C HIS A 151 13.39 0.67 -11.80
N VAL A 152 13.43 1.09 -10.54
CA VAL A 152 12.27 1.18 -9.65
C VAL A 152 12.17 2.58 -9.09
N ILE A 153 11.02 2.97 -8.56
CA ILE A 153 10.88 4.21 -7.79
C ILE A 153 10.78 3.84 -6.31
N ARG A 154 11.57 4.49 -5.47
CA ARG A 154 11.61 4.30 -4.01
C ARG A 154 11.12 5.54 -3.28
N LEU A 155 10.43 5.34 -2.17
CA LEU A 155 10.05 6.41 -1.25
C LEU A 155 11.29 7.00 -0.57
N LYS A 156 11.41 8.33 -0.54
CA LYS A 156 12.48 9.06 0.14
C LYS A 156 12.14 9.26 1.62
N VAL A 157 12.36 8.23 2.43
CA VAL A 157 12.03 8.27 3.86
C VAL A 157 12.98 9.22 4.62
N PRO A 158 12.50 10.11 5.50
CA PRO A 158 13.35 10.94 6.36
C PRO A 158 14.35 10.09 7.16
N THR A 159 15.57 10.57 7.35
CA THR A 159 16.61 9.78 8.05
C THR A 159 16.52 9.89 9.57
N GLU A 160 15.86 10.94 10.05
CA GLU A 160 15.72 11.31 11.46
C GLU A 160 14.28 11.71 11.76
N GLY A 161 13.97 11.86 13.06
CA GLY A 161 12.63 12.19 13.54
C GLY A 161 11.75 10.96 13.77
N VAL A 162 10.48 11.25 14.07
CA VAL A 162 9.48 10.24 14.45
C VAL A 162 8.25 10.40 13.57
N THR A 163 7.71 9.27 13.10
CA THR A 163 6.39 9.20 12.48
C THR A 163 5.43 8.58 13.48
N ILE A 164 4.32 9.27 13.79
CA ILE A 164 3.31 8.82 14.76
C ILE A 164 2.07 8.33 14.00
N CYS A 165 1.63 7.12 14.32
CA CYS A 165 0.34 6.58 13.89
C CYS A 165 -0.67 6.72 15.03
N HIS A 166 -1.67 7.57 14.82
CA HIS A 166 -2.83 7.67 15.72
C HIS A 166 -3.86 6.60 15.33
N ASP A 167 -3.90 5.51 16.08
CA ASP A 167 -4.82 4.39 15.83
C ASP A 167 -5.96 4.35 16.84
N LEU A 168 -7.20 4.21 16.36
CA LEU A 168 -8.38 4.19 17.24
C LEU A 168 -8.43 3.02 18.23
N ILE A 169 -7.75 1.91 17.93
CA ILE A 169 -7.75 0.69 18.75
C ILE A 169 -6.45 0.59 19.55
N ARG A 170 -5.33 0.96 18.95
CA ARG A 170 -3.99 0.80 19.54
C ARG A 170 -3.45 2.05 20.24
N GLY A 171 -4.12 3.18 20.10
CA GLY A 171 -3.63 4.46 20.56
C GLY A 171 -2.49 4.97 19.70
N ASP A 172 -1.66 5.83 20.28
CA ASP A 172 -0.53 6.44 19.58
C ASP A 172 0.65 5.48 19.53
N ILE A 173 1.16 5.24 18.32
CA ILE A 173 2.31 4.38 18.09
C ILE A 173 3.39 5.19 17.36
N GLU A 174 4.56 5.28 17.98
CA GLU A 174 5.70 6.02 17.47
C GLU A 174 6.67 5.11 16.71
N PHE A 175 7.10 5.55 15.53
CA PHE A 175 8.10 4.89 14.72
C PHE A 175 9.29 5.82 14.50
N GLN A 176 10.49 5.38 14.90
CA GLN A 176 11.72 6.10 14.59
C GLN A 176 11.99 6.02 13.08
N ASN A 177 12.13 7.18 12.42
CA ASN A 177 12.29 7.23 10.96
C ASN A 177 13.57 6.53 10.48
N SER A 178 14.60 6.47 11.35
CA SER A 178 15.83 5.73 11.11
C SER A 178 15.64 4.22 10.93
N GLY A 179 14.53 3.67 11.44
CA GLY A 179 14.14 2.27 11.31
C GLY A 179 13.25 1.97 10.10
N ILE A 180 12.86 2.98 9.33
CA ILE A 180 11.98 2.83 8.15
C ILE A 180 12.84 2.80 6.88
N ASP A 181 12.70 1.75 6.08
CA ASP A 181 13.44 1.56 4.83
C ASP A 181 12.87 2.39 3.66
N ASP A 182 13.75 2.81 2.73
CA ASP A 182 13.40 3.46 1.47
C ASP A 182 12.77 2.44 0.50
N GLN A 183 11.53 2.07 0.82
CA GLN A 183 10.78 1.00 0.18
C GLN A 183 10.49 1.31 -1.30
N VAL A 184 10.56 0.28 -2.15
CA VAL A 184 10.06 0.35 -3.53
C VAL A 184 8.55 0.64 -3.52
N ILE A 185 8.13 1.68 -4.24
CA ILE A 185 6.73 2.07 -4.41
C ILE A 185 6.21 1.77 -5.81
N LEU A 186 7.08 1.81 -6.84
CA LEU A 186 6.78 1.37 -8.20
C LEU A 186 7.89 0.42 -8.69
N LYS A 187 7.50 -0.76 -9.16
CA LYS A 187 8.41 -1.79 -9.70
C LYS A 187 8.79 -1.47 -11.15
N SER A 188 9.81 -2.15 -11.66
CA SER A 188 10.30 -2.00 -13.04
C SER A 188 9.33 -2.50 -14.10
N ASP A 189 8.37 -3.35 -13.72
CA ASP A 189 7.30 -3.86 -14.58
C ASP A 189 6.10 -2.89 -14.66
N GLY A 190 6.19 -1.71 -14.05
CA GLY A 190 5.12 -0.70 -14.01
C GLY A 190 4.03 -0.95 -12.97
N TYR A 191 4.08 -2.07 -12.24
CA TYR A 191 3.12 -2.31 -11.15
C TYR A 191 3.54 -1.58 -9.87
N PRO A 192 2.59 -0.99 -9.12
CA PRO A 192 2.88 -0.47 -7.80
C PRO A 192 3.22 -1.62 -6.84
N THR A 193 3.90 -1.29 -5.75
CA THR A 193 3.82 -2.16 -4.56
C THR A 193 2.55 -1.88 -3.79
N TYR A 194 2.19 -2.79 -2.88
CA TYR A 194 1.06 -2.62 -1.95
C TYR A 194 1.00 -1.21 -1.34
N HIS A 195 2.15 -0.65 -0.95
CA HIS A 195 2.19 0.65 -0.27
C HIS A 195 1.68 1.81 -1.12
N LEU A 196 2.08 1.88 -2.40
CA LEU A 196 1.63 2.95 -3.29
C LEU A 196 0.17 2.72 -3.71
N GLY A 197 -0.17 1.50 -4.11
CA GLY A 197 -1.51 1.17 -4.59
C GLY A 197 -2.57 1.50 -3.55
N VAL A 198 -2.38 1.05 -2.30
CA VAL A 198 -3.31 1.31 -1.20
C VAL A 198 -3.49 2.79 -0.92
N VAL A 199 -2.40 3.56 -0.80
CA VAL A 199 -2.48 4.98 -0.43
C VAL A 199 -3.15 5.80 -1.53
N VAL A 200 -2.76 5.56 -2.80
CA VAL A 200 -3.35 6.25 -3.95
C VAL A 200 -4.84 5.91 -4.06
N ASP A 201 -5.21 4.63 -3.96
CA ASP A 201 -6.62 4.25 -4.09
C ASP A 201 -7.46 4.64 -2.89
N ASP A 202 -6.95 4.55 -1.66
CA ASP A 202 -7.68 5.00 -0.48
C ASP A 202 -7.96 6.52 -0.59
N HIS A 203 -7.02 7.32 -1.11
CA HIS A 203 -7.26 8.73 -1.40
C HIS A 203 -8.29 8.95 -2.52
N LEU A 204 -8.08 8.34 -3.69
CA LEU A 204 -8.92 8.56 -4.87
C LEU A 204 -10.34 8.00 -4.72
N MET A 205 -10.51 6.94 -3.92
CA MET A 205 -11.81 6.38 -3.53
C MET A 205 -12.38 7.04 -2.28
N GLN A 206 -11.72 8.07 -1.76
CA GLN A 206 -12.16 8.89 -0.62
C GLN A 206 -12.44 8.07 0.65
N ILE A 207 -11.62 7.07 0.92
CA ILE A 207 -11.71 6.24 2.13
C ILE A 207 -11.41 7.12 3.34
N THR A 208 -12.33 7.14 4.30
CA THR A 208 -12.18 7.94 5.52
C THR A 208 -11.70 7.11 6.70
N HIS A 209 -11.98 5.80 6.70
CA HIS A 209 -11.58 4.88 7.77
C HIS A 209 -10.90 3.64 7.16
N ILE A 210 -9.62 3.45 7.51
CA ILE A 210 -8.86 2.25 7.17
C ILE A 210 -8.94 1.30 8.36
N ILE A 211 -9.82 0.32 8.27
CA ILE A 211 -10.01 -0.73 9.28
C ILE A 211 -9.46 -2.04 8.71
N ARG A 212 -8.36 -2.54 9.27
CA ARG A 212 -7.63 -3.73 8.79
C ARG A 212 -6.96 -4.49 9.93
N GLY A 213 -6.38 -5.66 9.66
CA GLY A 213 -5.68 -6.45 10.69
C GLY A 213 -4.34 -5.83 11.13
N GLU A 214 -3.92 -6.13 12.36
CA GLU A 214 -2.68 -5.62 12.97
C GLU A 214 -1.38 -6.09 12.29
N GLU A 215 -1.44 -7.11 11.44
CA GLU A 215 -0.30 -7.51 10.61
C GLU A 215 0.20 -6.36 9.71
N TRP A 216 -0.67 -5.40 9.39
CA TRP A 216 -0.34 -4.22 8.62
C TRP A 216 0.14 -3.02 9.44
N LEU A 217 0.16 -3.13 10.78
CA LEU A 217 0.49 -2.02 11.66
C LEU A 217 1.91 -1.47 11.39
N SER A 218 2.86 -2.36 11.13
CA SER A 218 4.25 -2.04 10.79
C SER A 218 4.40 -1.29 9.45
N SER A 219 3.37 -1.32 8.60
CA SER A 219 3.33 -0.57 7.32
C SER A 219 2.76 0.83 7.46
N SER A 220 2.05 1.13 8.56
CA SER A 220 1.42 2.43 8.82
C SER A 220 2.36 3.63 8.69
N PRO A 221 3.61 3.62 9.22
CA PRO A 221 4.46 4.80 9.07
C PRO A 221 4.83 5.07 7.60
N LYS A 222 4.99 4.03 6.76
CA LYS A 222 5.21 4.21 5.31
C LYS A 222 3.99 4.82 4.63
N HIS A 223 2.78 4.39 5.01
CA HIS A 223 1.54 4.95 4.47
C HIS A 223 1.35 6.41 4.89
N ILE A 224 1.60 6.73 6.16
CA ILE A 224 1.53 8.10 6.68
C ILE A 224 2.51 9.02 5.95
N LEU A 225 3.77 8.59 5.79
CA LEU A 225 4.77 9.34 5.02
C LEU A 225 4.35 9.55 3.56
N LEU A 226 3.70 8.57 2.92
CA LEU A 226 3.16 8.74 1.57
C LEU A 226 2.04 9.79 1.53
N TYR A 227 1.06 9.72 2.42
CA TYR A 227 0.00 10.75 2.51
C TYR A 227 0.60 12.15 2.72
N GLN A 228 1.58 12.28 3.63
CA GLN A 228 2.29 13.54 3.87
C GLN A 228 3.06 14.02 2.63
N ALA A 229 3.75 13.12 1.93
CA ALA A 229 4.50 13.42 0.71
C ALA A 229 3.59 13.92 -0.44
N PHE A 230 2.37 13.38 -0.53
CA PHE A 230 1.38 13.91 -1.46
C PHE A 230 0.74 15.22 -1.01
N GLY A 231 0.78 15.53 0.29
CA GLY A 231 0.04 16.64 0.90
C GLY A 231 -1.45 16.31 1.09
N TRP A 232 -1.78 15.03 1.25
CA TRP A 232 -3.16 14.55 1.41
C TRP A 232 -3.55 14.41 2.88
N PRO A 233 -4.84 14.60 3.22
CA PRO A 233 -5.32 14.36 4.58
C PRO A 233 -5.22 12.87 4.92
N LEU A 234 -4.83 12.58 6.16
CA LEU A 234 -4.79 11.21 6.67
C LEU A 234 -6.21 10.69 6.92
N PRO A 235 -6.52 9.44 6.49
CA PRO A 235 -7.70 8.74 6.97
C PRO A 235 -7.51 8.32 8.42
N ILE A 236 -8.60 7.91 9.04
CA ILE A 236 -8.60 7.34 10.39
C ILE A 236 -8.12 5.88 10.32
N PHE A 237 -7.14 5.52 11.14
CA PHE A 237 -6.61 4.15 11.20
C PHE A 237 -7.23 3.38 12.38
N ALA A 238 -7.56 2.11 12.14
CA ALA A 238 -7.96 1.18 13.19
C ALA A 238 -7.44 -0.25 12.88
N HIS A 239 -6.46 -0.71 13.65
CA HIS A 239 -5.85 -2.03 13.47
C HIS A 239 -6.45 -3.09 14.39
N LEU A 240 -7.29 -3.95 13.81
CA LEU A 240 -7.98 -5.05 14.47
C LEU A 240 -6.99 -6.09 15.01
N PRO A 241 -7.22 -6.65 16.21
CA PRO A 241 -6.39 -7.74 16.75
C PRO A 241 -6.55 -9.03 15.92
N ILE A 242 -5.47 -9.82 15.86
CA ILE A 242 -5.48 -11.16 15.29
C ILE A 242 -6.46 -12.02 16.08
N ILE A 243 -7.31 -12.76 15.36
CA ILE A 243 -8.18 -13.77 15.95
C ILE A 243 -7.31 -14.92 16.44
N ARG A 244 -7.41 -15.22 17.74
CA ARG A 244 -6.71 -16.32 18.39
C ARG A 244 -7.69 -17.45 18.70
N ASN A 245 -7.15 -18.66 18.82
CA ASN A 245 -7.89 -19.86 19.24
C ASN A 245 -8.25 -19.80 20.73
#